data_AF-A0A2N2PQM7-F1
#
_entry.id   AF-A0A2N2PQM7-F1
#
_cell.length_a   1.000
_cell.length_b   1.000
_cell.length_c   1.000
_cell.angle_alpha   90.00
_cell.angle_beta   90.00
_cell.angle_gamma   90.00
#
_symmetry.space_group_name_H-M   'P 1'
#
loop_
_entity.id
_entity.type
_entity.pdbx_description
1 polymer ?
#
loop_
_entity_poly.entity_id
_entity_poly.type
_entity_poly.pdbx_seq_one_letter_code
_entity_poly.pdbx_strand_id
1 'polypeptide(L)'
;MLALAETITLRMPATLYRQVEQRARKAHRPVEDELVDVVTAALPTVEDLPADITGDLAQLAYLADAELQQASQTTLPFRDAERMQALLLKRQREGLKPQETREAERLLHRADRTMLVRAQATVLLKARAANATSSQPMAGA
;
A
#
# COMPACT_ATOMS: atom_id res chain seq x y z
N MET A 1 1.93 6.94 -30.74
CA MET A 1 1.59 7.67 -29.50
C MET A 1 2.89 8.04 -28.83
N LEU A 2 3.20 9.33 -28.66
CA LEU A 2 4.37 9.78 -27.91
C LEU A 2 4.06 9.59 -26.41
N ALA A 3 4.87 8.82 -25.69
CA ALA A 3 4.79 8.74 -24.24
C ALA A 3 5.20 10.10 -23.66
N LEU A 4 4.32 10.72 -22.87
CA LEU A 4 4.64 11.95 -22.14
C LEU A 4 5.61 11.57 -21.02
N ALA A 5 6.89 11.91 -21.19
CA ALA A 5 7.90 11.77 -20.14
C ALA A 5 8.09 13.14 -19.46
N GLU A 6 7.73 13.23 -18.18
CA GLU A 6 8.02 14.41 -17.38
C GLU A 6 9.41 14.29 -16.78
N THR A 7 10.22 15.35 -16.94
CA THR A 7 11.59 15.41 -16.41
C THR A 7 11.64 16.32 -15.21
N ILE A 8 12.19 15.83 -14.11
CA ILE A 8 12.41 16.61 -12.89
C ILE A 8 13.87 16.56 -12.48
N THR A 9 14.41 17.66 -11.97
CA THR A 9 15.75 17.70 -11.37
C THR A 9 15.63 17.57 -9.86
N LEU A 10 16.24 16.52 -9.30
CA LEU A 10 16.17 16.20 -7.87
C LEU A 10 17.48 16.57 -7.18
N ARG A 11 17.41 17.26 -6.05
CA ARG A 11 18.56 17.43 -5.14
C ARG A 11 18.48 16.38 -4.05
N MET A 12 19.39 15.41 -4.07
CA MET A 12 19.40 14.28 -3.14
C MET A 12 20.60 14.33 -2.19
N PRO A 13 20.48 13.82 -0.95
CA PRO A 13 21.63 13.63 -0.08
C PRO A 13 22.66 12.71 -0.74
N ALA A 14 23.96 13.06 -0.62
CA ALA A 14 25.04 12.30 -1.26
C ALA A 14 25.11 10.83 -0.80
N THR A 15 24.64 10.53 0.41
CA THR A 15 24.52 9.17 0.93
C THR A 15 23.48 8.36 0.15
N LEU A 16 22.32 8.94 -0.13
CA LEU A 16 21.24 8.29 -0.86
C LEU A 16 21.61 8.08 -2.33
N TYR A 17 22.19 9.09 -2.98
CA TYR A 17 22.66 8.97 -4.36
C TYR A 17 23.64 7.80 -4.53
N ARG A 18 24.63 7.67 -3.62
CA ARG A 18 25.60 6.56 -3.67
C ARG A 18 24.95 5.18 -3.51
N GLN A 19 23.88 5.05 -2.74
CA GLN A 19 23.18 3.78 -2.60
C GLN A 19 22.47 3.38 -3.90
N VAL A 20 21.78 4.32 -4.55
CA VAL A 20 21.12 4.09 -5.85
C VAL A 20 22.16 3.77 -6.92
N GLU A 21 23.26 4.53 -6.96
CA GLU A 21 24.37 4.30 -7.90
C GLU A 21 24.99 2.90 -7.75
N GLN A 22 25.21 2.43 -6.51
CA GLN A 22 25.74 1.09 -6.27
C GLN A 22 24.79 0.00 -6.75
N ARG A 23 23.48 0.17 -6.58
CA ARG A 23 22.48 -0.78 -7.08
C ARG A 23 22.43 -0.79 -8.59
N ALA A 24 22.38 0.39 -9.22
CA ALA A 24 22.40 0.55 -10.67
C ALA A 24 23.62 -0.13 -11.32
N ARG A 25 24.81 0.04 -10.72
CA ARG A 25 26.04 -0.65 -11.17
C ARG A 25 25.92 -2.17 -11.08
N LYS A 26 25.39 -2.70 -9.97
CA LYS A 26 25.18 -4.16 -9.81
C LYS A 26 24.17 -4.69 -10.82
N ALA A 27 23.13 -3.92 -11.10
CA ALA A 27 22.09 -4.24 -12.07
C ALA A 27 22.47 -3.92 -13.52
N HIS A 28 23.68 -3.38 -13.77
CA HIS A 28 24.17 -2.98 -15.09
C HIS A 28 23.20 -2.05 -15.85
N ARG A 29 22.58 -1.11 -15.13
CA ARG A 29 21.56 -0.21 -15.68
C ARG A 29 21.79 1.25 -15.25
N PRO A 30 21.14 2.22 -15.91
CA PRO A 30 21.23 3.64 -15.56
C PRO A 30 20.76 3.91 -14.12
N VAL A 31 21.29 4.97 -13.51
CA VAL A 31 20.89 5.39 -12.15
C VAL A 31 19.44 5.89 -12.14
N GLU A 32 19.02 6.49 -13.24
CA GLU A 32 17.66 6.99 -13.49
C GLU A 32 16.65 5.85 -13.44
N ASP A 33 16.93 4.74 -14.13
CA ASP A 33 16.05 3.57 -14.13
C ASP A 33 15.96 2.99 -12.71
N GLU A 34 17.08 2.83 -12.00
CA GLU A 34 17.10 2.40 -10.59
C GLU A 34 16.29 3.32 -9.68
N LEU A 35 16.39 4.64 -9.90
CA LEU A 35 15.63 5.62 -9.14
C LEU A 35 14.13 5.51 -9.43
N VAL A 36 13.74 5.30 -10.70
CA VAL A 36 12.35 5.06 -11.09
C VAL A 36 11.80 3.83 -10.38
N ASP A 37 12.49 2.69 -10.37
CA ASP A 37 11.98 1.49 -9.69
C ASP A 37 11.89 1.66 -8.17
N VAL A 38 12.86 2.33 -7.55
CA VAL A 38 12.81 2.63 -6.11
C VAL A 38 11.63 3.54 -5.79
N VAL A 39 11.38 4.56 -6.62
CA VAL A 39 10.23 5.46 -6.46
C VAL A 39 8.93 4.71 -6.71
N THR A 40 8.81 3.92 -7.79
CA THR A 40 7.64 3.09 -8.09
C THR A 40 7.35 2.06 -7.00
N ALA A 41 8.36 1.47 -6.37
CA ALA A 41 8.19 0.53 -5.27
C ALA A 41 7.84 1.21 -3.93
N ALA A 42 8.24 2.47 -3.75
CA ALA A 42 7.96 3.25 -2.55
C ALA A 42 6.62 4.00 -2.65
N LEU A 43 6.17 4.32 -3.86
CA LEU A 43 4.84 4.81 -4.13
C LEU A 43 3.89 3.60 -4.12
N PRO A 44 2.79 3.62 -3.36
CA PRO A 44 1.73 2.66 -3.61
C PRO A 44 1.29 2.85 -5.07
N THR A 45 1.39 1.82 -5.92
CA THR A 45 0.78 1.83 -7.25
C THR A 45 -0.73 1.91 -7.05
N VAL A 46 -1.25 3.13 -7.09
CA VAL A 46 -2.69 3.42 -7.03
C VAL A 46 -3.38 2.99 -8.34
N GLU A 47 -2.61 2.74 -9.42
CA GLU A 47 -3.16 2.35 -10.73
C GLU A 47 -3.90 1.01 -10.78
N ASP A 48 -3.65 0.05 -9.89
CA ASP A 48 -4.30 -1.28 -9.92
C ASP A 48 -5.39 -1.47 -8.85
N LEU A 49 -5.68 -0.43 -8.07
CA LEU A 49 -6.74 -0.51 -7.07
C LEU A 49 -8.08 -0.11 -7.68
N PRO A 50 -9.15 -0.92 -7.48
CA PRO A 50 -10.51 -0.52 -7.75
C PRO A 50 -10.79 0.89 -7.19
N ALA A 51 -11.41 1.76 -7.98
CA ALA A 51 -11.59 3.16 -7.66
C ALA A 51 -12.33 3.39 -6.33
N ASP A 52 -13.18 2.45 -5.94
CA ASP A 52 -13.86 2.43 -4.65
C ASP A 52 -12.88 2.24 -3.48
N ILE A 53 -11.86 1.40 -3.62
CA ILE A 53 -10.82 1.23 -2.60
C ILE A 53 -9.98 2.50 -2.49
N THR A 54 -9.57 3.10 -3.62
CA THR A 54 -8.80 4.35 -3.60
C THR A 54 -9.57 5.49 -2.93
N GLY A 55 -10.87 5.61 -3.23
CA GLY A 55 -11.76 6.58 -2.57
C GLY A 55 -11.85 6.37 -1.06
N ASP A 56 -12.00 5.11 -0.63
CA ASP A 56 -12.06 4.76 0.79
C ASP A 56 -10.74 5.09 1.52
N LEU A 57 -9.59 4.82 0.89
CA LEU A 57 -8.28 5.10 1.49
C LEU A 57 -8.02 6.60 1.63
N ALA A 58 -8.45 7.41 0.67
CA ALA A 58 -8.33 8.86 0.74
C ALA A 58 -9.14 9.45 1.90
N GLN A 59 -10.29 8.88 2.22
CA GLN A 59 -11.13 9.32 3.33
C GLN A 59 -10.48 9.09 4.70
N LEU A 60 -9.62 8.07 4.83
CA LEU A 60 -8.93 7.76 6.10
C LEU A 60 -8.08 8.94 6.59
N ALA A 61 -7.54 9.77 5.69
CA ALA A 61 -6.74 10.92 6.08
C ALA A 61 -7.49 11.93 6.96
N TYR A 62 -8.82 11.98 6.85
CA TYR A 62 -9.69 12.91 7.57
C TYR A 62 -10.25 12.35 8.89
N LEU A 63 -10.03 11.06 9.17
CA LEU A 63 -10.51 10.42 10.39
C LEU A 63 -9.72 10.88 11.62
N ALA A 64 -10.38 10.89 12.78
CA ALA A 64 -9.75 11.10 14.07
C ALA A 64 -8.90 9.89 14.49
N ASP A 65 -7.96 10.07 15.42
CA ASP A 65 -7.05 9.00 15.86
C ASP A 65 -7.78 7.77 16.42
N ALA A 66 -8.91 7.98 17.12
CA ALA A 66 -9.73 6.89 17.62
C ALA A 66 -10.36 6.05 16.49
N GLU A 67 -10.81 6.69 15.41
CA GLU A 67 -11.40 6.03 14.25
C GLU A 67 -10.33 5.32 13.42
N LEU A 68 -9.14 5.93 13.28
CA LEU A 68 -7.98 5.26 12.69
C LEU A 68 -7.53 4.05 13.50
N GLN A 69 -7.63 4.12 14.83
CA GLN A 69 -7.31 2.98 15.69
C GLN A 69 -8.30 1.83 15.51
N GLN A 70 -9.58 2.11 15.26
CA GLN A 70 -10.55 1.07 14.89
C GLN A 70 -10.24 0.50 13.50
N ALA A 71 -9.97 1.37 12.52
CA ALA A 71 -9.60 0.96 11.16
C ALA A 71 -8.32 0.10 11.12
N SER A 72 -7.32 0.40 11.95
CA SER A 72 -6.07 -0.39 12.07
C SER A 72 -6.25 -1.77 12.73
N GLN A 73 -7.42 -2.02 13.33
CA GLN A 73 -7.77 -3.30 13.95
C GLN A 73 -8.79 -4.10 13.13
N THR A 74 -9.23 -3.57 11.99
CA THR A 74 -10.17 -4.27 11.11
C THR A 74 -9.59 -5.61 10.62
N THR A 75 -10.44 -6.62 10.58
CA THR A 75 -10.10 -7.97 10.08
C THR A 75 -11.21 -8.48 9.19
N LEU A 76 -10.86 -9.37 8.26
CA LEU A 76 -11.86 -10.02 7.42
C LEU A 76 -12.80 -10.84 8.32
N PRO A 77 -14.14 -10.73 8.16
CA PRO A 77 -15.06 -11.51 8.97
C PRO A 77 -14.77 -13.01 8.87
N PHE A 78 -14.82 -13.70 10.01
CA PHE A 78 -14.49 -15.13 10.09
C PHE A 78 -15.23 -15.98 9.05
N ARG A 79 -16.54 -15.72 8.85
CA ARG A 79 -17.35 -16.41 7.84
C ARG A 79 -16.84 -16.21 6.41
N ASP A 80 -16.37 -15.02 6.08
CA ASP A 80 -15.83 -14.72 4.75
C ASP A 80 -14.46 -15.43 4.57
N ALA A 81 -13.64 -15.49 5.62
CA ALA A 81 -12.37 -16.23 5.60
C ALA A 81 -12.58 -17.75 5.41
N GLU A 82 -13.50 -18.35 6.17
CA GLU A 82 -13.86 -19.77 6.02
C GLU A 82 -14.40 -20.07 4.63
N ARG A 83 -15.27 -19.18 4.11
CA ARG A 83 -15.86 -19.35 2.78
C ARG A 83 -14.79 -19.27 1.70
N MET A 84 -13.86 -18.33 1.81
CA MET A 84 -12.72 -18.23 0.89
C MET A 84 -11.88 -19.52 0.91
N GLN A 85 -11.58 -20.05 2.10
CA GLN A 85 -10.82 -21.29 2.25
C GLN A 85 -11.54 -22.48 1.59
N ALA A 86 -12.86 -22.61 1.80
CA ALA A 86 -13.66 -23.65 1.17
C ALA A 86 -13.64 -23.57 -0.37
N LEU A 87 -13.73 -22.36 -0.93
CA LEU A 87 -13.66 -22.14 -2.38
C LEU A 87 -12.27 -22.47 -2.94
N LEU A 88 -11.19 -22.12 -2.23
CA LEU A 88 -9.83 -22.47 -2.65
C LEU A 88 -9.61 -23.98 -2.66
N LEU A 89 -10.06 -24.70 -1.63
CA LEU A 89 -9.98 -26.16 -1.57
C LEU A 89 -10.80 -26.81 -2.69
N LYS A 90 -12.00 -26.28 -2.95
CA LYS A 90 -12.84 -26.77 -4.04
C LYS A 90 -12.20 -26.55 -5.42
N ARG A 91 -11.64 -25.36 -5.67
CA ARG A 91 -10.96 -25.02 -6.92
C ARG A 91 -9.86 -26.04 -7.24
N GLN A 92 -9.08 -26.44 -6.25
CA GLN A 92 -7.99 -27.43 -6.42
C GLN A 92 -8.50 -28.83 -6.73
N ARG A 93 -9.67 -29.22 -6.21
CA ARG A 93 -10.22 -30.58 -6.35
C ARG A 93 -10.99 -30.77 -7.66
N GLU A 94 -11.86 -29.82 -7.99
CA GLU A 94 -12.86 -30.00 -9.06
C GLU A 94 -13.11 -28.72 -9.88
N GLY A 95 -12.38 -27.64 -9.61
CA GLY A 95 -12.63 -26.33 -10.20
C GLY A 95 -13.79 -25.58 -9.55
N LEU A 96 -14.06 -24.37 -10.02
CA LEU A 96 -15.16 -23.53 -9.55
C LEU A 96 -16.21 -23.36 -10.63
N LYS A 97 -17.48 -23.41 -10.23
CA LYS A 97 -18.59 -22.97 -11.08
C LYS A 97 -18.51 -21.46 -11.29
N PRO A 98 -19.15 -20.91 -12.35
CA PRO A 98 -19.14 -19.46 -12.60
C PRO A 98 -19.64 -18.63 -11.41
N GLN A 99 -20.66 -19.10 -10.69
CA GLN A 99 -21.17 -18.42 -9.49
C GLN A 99 -20.14 -18.43 -8.34
N GLU A 100 -19.42 -19.53 -8.17
CA GLU A 100 -18.40 -19.69 -7.13
C GLU A 100 -17.14 -18.88 -7.45
N THR A 101 -16.82 -18.72 -8.73
CA THR A 101 -15.74 -17.83 -9.19
C THR A 101 -16.06 -16.38 -8.85
N ARG A 102 -17.27 -15.91 -9.17
CA ARG A 102 -17.74 -14.57 -8.79
C ARG A 102 -17.82 -14.37 -7.28
N GLU A 103 -18.07 -15.43 -6.52
CA GLU A 103 -18.04 -15.38 -5.06
C GLU A 103 -16.61 -15.24 -4.53
N ALA A 104 -15.66 -16.02 -5.07
CA ALA A 104 -14.25 -15.91 -4.73
C ALA A 104 -13.68 -14.52 -5.06
N GLU A 105 -14.02 -13.95 -6.22
CA GLU A 105 -13.61 -12.59 -6.60
C GLU A 105 -14.14 -11.54 -5.62
N ARG A 106 -15.42 -11.63 -5.21
CA ARG A 106 -16.01 -10.72 -4.21
C ARG A 106 -15.37 -10.87 -2.83
N LEU A 107 -15.01 -12.09 -2.43
CA LEU A 107 -14.32 -12.35 -1.18
C LEU A 107 -12.89 -11.80 -1.21
N LEU A 108 -12.20 -11.93 -2.34
CA LEU A 108 -10.85 -11.42 -2.52
C LEU A 108 -10.85 -9.90 -2.45
N HIS A 109 -11.75 -9.26 -3.18
CA HIS A 109 -11.95 -7.81 -3.13
C HIS A 109 -12.19 -7.29 -1.69
N ARG A 110 -13.01 -8.00 -0.90
CA ARG A 110 -13.26 -7.63 0.50
C ARG A 110 -12.02 -7.83 1.38
N ALA A 111 -11.24 -8.88 1.14
CA ALA A 111 -9.99 -9.13 1.84
C ALA A 111 -8.96 -8.04 1.55
N ASP A 112 -8.78 -7.68 0.27
CA ASP A 112 -7.85 -6.63 -0.18
C ASP A 112 -8.21 -5.29 0.44
N ARG A 113 -9.49 -4.90 0.35
CA ARG A 113 -9.99 -3.68 0.99
C ARG A 113 -9.68 -3.64 2.49
N THR A 114 -9.94 -4.75 3.19
CA THR A 114 -9.69 -4.83 4.64
C THR A 114 -8.22 -4.69 4.98
N MET A 115 -7.35 -5.37 4.22
CA MET A 115 -5.90 -5.31 4.41
C MET A 115 -5.36 -3.89 4.18
N LEU A 116 -5.83 -3.22 3.12
CA LEU A 116 -5.36 -1.90 2.73
C LEU A 116 -5.83 -0.82 3.69
N VAL A 117 -7.11 -0.85 4.11
CA VAL A 117 -7.63 0.08 5.13
C VAL A 117 -6.82 -0.04 6.42
N ARG A 118 -6.55 -1.28 6.86
CA ARG A 118 -5.75 -1.55 8.05
C ARG A 118 -4.32 -0.99 7.92
N ALA A 119 -3.68 -1.23 6.79
CA ALA A 119 -2.31 -0.78 6.52
C ALA A 119 -2.23 0.75 6.50
N GLN A 120 -3.12 1.41 5.75
CA GLN A 120 -3.15 2.86 5.63
C GLN A 120 -3.44 3.54 6.97
N ALA A 121 -4.39 3.02 7.75
CA ALA A 121 -4.67 3.53 9.09
C ALA A 121 -3.45 3.43 10.02
N THR A 122 -2.71 2.33 9.94
CA THR A 122 -1.46 2.15 10.70
C THR A 122 -0.38 3.15 10.29
N VAL A 123 -0.24 3.42 8.98
CA VAL A 123 0.71 4.43 8.47
C VAL A 123 0.35 5.82 8.96
N LEU A 124 -0.92 6.21 8.88
CA LEU A 124 -1.40 7.52 9.33
C LEU A 124 -1.19 7.74 10.82
N LEU A 125 -1.50 6.74 11.66
CA LEU A 125 -1.25 6.81 13.11
C LEU A 125 0.25 7.00 13.42
N LYS A 126 1.13 6.26 12.74
CA LYS A 126 2.58 6.40 12.91
C LYS A 126 3.08 7.79 12.50
N ALA A 127 2.58 8.31 11.38
CA ALA A 127 2.94 9.65 10.92
C ALA A 127 2.50 10.75 11.92
N ARG A 128 1.28 10.64 12.45
CA ARG A 128 0.76 11.59 13.45
C ARG A 128 1.56 11.54 14.76
N ALA A 129 1.89 10.34 15.24
CA ALA A 129 2.72 10.17 16.44
C ALA A 129 4.11 10.78 16.25
N ALA A 130 4.77 10.56 15.11
CA ALA A 130 6.07 11.13 14.81
C ALA A 130 6.03 12.68 14.77
N ASN A 131 4.98 13.25 14.18
CA ASN A 131 4.79 14.70 14.12
C ASN A 131 4.57 15.31 15.52
N ALA A 132 3.80 14.64 16.38
CA ALA A 132 3.60 15.05 17.77
C ALA A 132 4.91 15.07 18.56
N THR A 133 5.78 14.07 18.39
CA THR A 133 7.10 14.03 19.04
C THR A 133 8.05 15.11 18.51
N SER A 134 8.01 15.41 17.20
CA SER A 134 8.82 16.48 16.60
C SER A 134 8.42 17.90 17.04
N SER A 135 7.26 18.05 17.67
CA SER A 135 6.70 19.33 18.12
C SER A 135 6.96 19.63 19.60
N GLN A 136 7.67 18.77 20.34
CA GLN A 136 8.10 19.11 21.72
C GLN A 136 9.30 20.07 21.67
N PRO A 137 9.20 21.30 22.20
CA PRO A 137 10.36 22.15 22.40
C PRO A 137 11.23 21.53 23.50
N MET A 138 12.54 21.45 23.26
CA MET A 138 13.54 21.20 24.28
C MET A 138 13.45 22.32 25.32
N ALA A 139 12.65 22.11 26.36
CA ALA A 139 12.56 23.02 27.49
C ALA A 139 13.69 22.69 28.48
N GLY A 140 14.72 23.54 28.45
CA GLY A 140 15.41 24.03 29.65
C GLY A 140 16.42 23.09 30.32
N ALA A 141 17.70 23.39 30.05
CA ALA A 141 18.83 23.14 30.94
C ALA A 141 18.73 23.94 32.24
#